data_AF-A0A2E9ABC1-F1
#
_entry.id   AF-A0A2E9ABC1-F1
#
_cell.length_a   1.000
_cell.length_b   1.000
_cell.length_c   1.000
_cell.angle_alpha   90.00
_cell.angle_beta   90.00
_cell.angle_gamma   90.00
#
_symmetry.space_group_name_H-M   'P 1'
#
loop_
_entity.id
_entity.type
_entity.pdbx_description
1 polymer ?
#
loop_
_entity_poly.entity_id
_entity_poly.type
_entity_poly.pdbx_seq_one_letter_code
_entity_poly.pdbx_strand_id
1 'polypeptide(L)'
;MVLAAPLIMHFNNSGSLPTLSLLNNSLKTTNFESLKYYWMLSIGSDIHSITGPTKYADFLSSIPDYTAVHWLWTILIILGCARLTIMHRLQSSATRMILSWLIVPLLIQYISPFDVHLHYFIVTFPVQYIVAAIGADQLLNMLKPQVFRTTGWSLVLSSVFLQTWAIISLLQYVSTHNTQGGFGTPLSMTMNAINKVQYLYSNTDSSEVLILGIGDDPNIHEYPAIYNSLLSNIPHRFVDGRYSNLFPKLPAIVLHHQTANSQTIHNHYHQLSFGKSYVRLRPGEGTITVSKILPFGITTNTYHPFEPPRTLANGVSILGYSAHTTENSLEWAIHWNPGEQTTTKYHFFNHLYNDTGEKLGQSDSPSFPANQWEEGDRVISFFTDKFNSQVKQLKVGMYTYPGLENILFIDDSGKPLGTEVTVRLPEHQ
;
A
#
# COMPACT_ATOMS: atom_id res chain seq x y z
N MET A 1 -18.39 -27.88 -10.93
CA MET A 1 -17.07 -28.29 -11.44
C MET A 1 -16.73 -27.71 -12.83
N VAL A 2 -17.66 -27.10 -13.57
CA VAL A 2 -17.42 -26.55 -14.93
C VAL A 2 -16.89 -25.10 -14.95
N LEU A 3 -16.99 -24.36 -13.84
CA LEU A 3 -16.58 -22.94 -13.77
C LEU A 3 -15.08 -22.70 -13.51
N ALA A 4 -14.29 -23.74 -13.23
CA ALA A 4 -12.86 -23.60 -12.89
C ALA A 4 -11.91 -23.99 -14.04
N ALA A 5 -12.42 -24.50 -15.17
CA ALA A 5 -11.60 -25.02 -16.26
C ALA A 5 -10.62 -24.00 -16.87
N PRO A 6 -11.00 -22.72 -17.09
CA PRO A 6 -10.06 -21.73 -17.65
C PRO A 6 -8.92 -21.39 -16.70
N LEU A 7 -9.21 -21.30 -15.39
CA LEU A 7 -8.24 -20.99 -14.35
C LEU A 7 -7.24 -22.14 -14.15
N ILE A 8 -7.73 -23.38 -14.20
CA ILE A 8 -6.91 -24.60 -14.11
C ILE A 8 -6.00 -24.72 -15.34
N MET A 9 -6.51 -24.44 -16.55
CA MET A 9 -5.68 -24.40 -17.76
C MET A 9 -4.62 -23.30 -17.70
N HIS A 10 -4.96 -22.12 -17.17
CA HIS A 10 -4.01 -21.03 -17.01
C HIS A 10 -2.85 -21.41 -16.08
N PHE A 11 -3.14 -21.97 -14.90
CA PHE A 11 -2.10 -22.41 -13.95
C PHE A 11 -1.25 -23.57 -14.45
N ASN A 12 -1.83 -24.47 -15.25
CA ASN A 12 -1.09 -25.59 -15.83
C ASN A 12 -0.16 -25.14 -16.96
N ASN A 13 -0.53 -24.08 -17.70
CA ASN A 13 0.27 -23.52 -18.78
C ASN A 13 1.35 -22.53 -18.29
N SER A 14 1.14 -21.86 -17.15
CA SER A 14 2.10 -20.89 -16.60
C SER A 14 3.25 -21.53 -15.80
N GLY A 15 3.22 -22.85 -15.56
CA GLY A 15 4.24 -23.57 -14.79
C GLY A 15 4.35 -23.13 -13.31
N SER A 16 3.43 -22.28 -12.85
CA SER A 16 3.59 -21.55 -11.59
C SER A 16 3.17 -22.37 -10.36
N LEU A 17 2.38 -23.44 -10.51
CA LEU A 17 1.93 -24.32 -9.42
C LEU A 17 1.58 -25.73 -9.96
N PRO A 18 2.21 -26.83 -9.50
CA PRO A 18 1.75 -28.18 -9.80
C PRO A 18 0.33 -28.37 -9.25
N THR A 19 -0.62 -28.81 -10.06
CA THR A 19 -2.01 -29.10 -9.63
C THR A 19 -2.09 -30.08 -8.45
N LEU A 20 -1.07 -30.92 -8.27
CA LEU A 20 -0.89 -31.80 -7.11
C LEU A 20 -0.46 -31.10 -5.81
N SER A 21 0.20 -29.94 -5.86
CA SER A 21 0.58 -29.20 -4.64
C SER A 21 -0.61 -28.45 -4.02
N LEU A 22 -1.61 -28.07 -4.82
CA LEU A 22 -2.90 -27.55 -4.35
C LEU A 22 -3.70 -28.58 -3.56
N LEU A 23 -3.47 -29.88 -3.79
CA LEU A 23 -4.09 -30.98 -3.05
C LEU A 23 -3.32 -31.34 -1.76
N ASN A 24 -2.01 -31.07 -1.72
CA ASN A 24 -1.13 -31.53 -0.64
C ASN A 24 -0.80 -30.47 0.43
N ASN A 25 -1.00 -29.18 0.18
CA ASN A 25 -0.77 -28.14 1.18
C ASN A 25 -2.02 -27.90 2.04
N SER A 26 -2.00 -28.51 3.24
CA SER A 26 -2.81 -28.20 4.42
C SER A 26 -4.32 -27.97 4.19
N LEU A 27 -5.08 -29.04 4.43
CA LEU A 27 -6.50 -29.08 4.73
C LEU A 27 -6.91 -28.10 5.86
N LYS A 28 -7.04 -26.80 5.57
CA LYS A 28 -8.11 -26.00 6.17
C LYS A 28 -9.36 -26.29 5.34
N THR A 29 -10.04 -27.39 5.66
CA THR A 29 -11.17 -27.88 4.84
C THR A 29 -12.33 -26.90 4.76
N THR A 30 -12.42 -25.93 5.67
CA THR A 30 -13.54 -25.00 5.76
C THR A 30 -13.10 -23.64 6.29
N ASN A 31 -13.40 -22.57 5.56
CA ASN A 31 -13.10 -21.21 5.95
C ASN A 31 -14.30 -20.59 6.71
N PHE A 32 -14.38 -20.79 8.03
CA PHE A 32 -15.49 -20.29 8.84
C PHE A 32 -15.62 -18.76 8.87
N GLU A 33 -14.53 -18.02 8.59
CA GLU A 33 -14.59 -16.55 8.46
C GLU A 33 -15.50 -16.12 7.29
N SER A 34 -15.70 -16.98 6.28
CA SER A 34 -16.66 -16.72 5.20
C SER A 34 -18.07 -16.49 5.73
N LEU A 35 -18.55 -17.31 6.67
CA LEU A 35 -19.86 -17.17 7.28
C LEU A 35 -19.96 -15.87 8.07
N LYS A 36 -18.91 -15.54 8.82
CA LYS A 36 -18.83 -14.31 9.60
C LYS A 36 -18.88 -13.07 8.70
N TYR A 37 -18.02 -12.99 7.68
CA TYR A 37 -17.98 -11.84 6.76
C TYR A 37 -19.25 -11.72 5.93
N TYR A 38 -19.81 -12.85 5.49
CA TYR A 38 -21.08 -12.88 4.78
C TYR A 38 -22.21 -12.31 5.64
N TRP A 39 -22.28 -12.73 6.90
CA TRP A 39 -23.27 -12.24 7.84
C TRP A 39 -23.06 -10.76 8.19
N MET A 40 -21.82 -10.37 8.46
CA MET A 40 -21.42 -9.00 8.77
C MET A 40 -21.83 -8.03 7.66
N LEU A 41 -21.60 -8.40 6.40
CA LEU A 41 -22.08 -7.64 5.24
C LEU A 41 -23.60 -7.61 5.12
N SER A 42 -24.28 -8.73 5.39
CA SER A 42 -25.73 -8.85 5.25
C SER A 42 -26.51 -7.89 6.15
N ILE A 43 -25.99 -7.62 7.35
CA ILE A 43 -26.65 -6.76 8.35
C ILE A 43 -25.94 -5.43 8.57
N GLY A 44 -24.79 -5.21 7.92
CA GLY A 44 -23.99 -3.99 8.05
C GLY A 44 -23.28 -3.85 9.41
N SER A 45 -22.96 -4.95 10.09
CA SER A 45 -22.28 -4.89 11.39
C SER A 45 -20.78 -4.58 11.24
N ASP A 46 -20.15 -4.17 12.35
CA ASP A 46 -18.72 -3.83 12.44
C ASP A 46 -18.24 -2.74 11.48
N ILE A 47 -19.13 -1.85 11.03
CA ILE A 47 -18.77 -0.68 10.22
C ILE A 47 -17.75 0.24 10.93
N HIS A 48 -17.73 0.21 12.26
CA HIS A 48 -16.77 0.93 13.10
C HIS A 48 -15.32 0.47 12.90
N SER A 49 -15.08 -0.73 12.37
CA SER A 49 -13.73 -1.25 12.08
C SER A 49 -12.93 -0.31 11.15
N ILE A 50 -13.64 0.45 10.31
CA ILE A 50 -13.06 1.45 9.40
C ILE A 50 -12.40 2.59 10.17
N THR A 51 -12.75 2.86 11.44
CA THR A 51 -12.04 3.89 12.22
C THR A 51 -10.72 3.39 12.82
N GLY A 52 -10.44 2.09 12.71
CA GLY A 52 -9.21 1.48 13.18
C GLY A 52 -9.22 1.15 14.69
N PRO A 53 -8.20 0.41 15.16
CA PRO A 53 -8.15 -0.11 16.52
C PRO A 53 -8.08 0.96 17.62
N THR A 54 -7.63 2.17 17.28
CA THR A 54 -7.45 3.26 18.24
C THR A 54 -8.69 4.16 18.40
N LYS A 55 -9.61 4.16 17.43
CA LYS A 55 -10.74 5.10 17.36
C LYS A 55 -12.12 4.46 17.29
N TYR A 56 -12.22 3.14 17.28
CA TYR A 56 -13.52 2.47 17.20
C TYR A 56 -14.41 2.71 18.42
N ALA A 57 -13.86 2.70 19.63
CA ALA A 57 -14.62 2.93 20.85
C ALA A 57 -15.16 4.37 20.91
N ASP A 58 -14.32 5.36 20.58
CA ASP A 58 -14.70 6.76 20.45
C ASP A 58 -15.88 6.91 19.47
N PHE A 59 -15.79 6.28 18.29
CA PHE A 59 -16.86 6.32 17.29
C PHE A 59 -18.14 5.64 17.78
N LEU A 60 -18.06 4.45 18.39
CA LEU A 60 -19.22 3.74 18.91
C LEU A 60 -19.94 4.56 20.01
N SER A 61 -19.20 5.33 20.81
CA SER A 61 -19.80 6.22 21.81
C SER A 61 -20.51 7.43 21.20
N SER A 62 -20.21 7.77 19.94
CA SER A 62 -20.78 8.92 19.23
C SER A 62 -22.09 8.60 18.50
N ILE A 63 -22.46 7.33 18.39
CA ILE A 63 -23.66 6.88 17.67
C ILE A 63 -24.59 6.09 18.60
N PRO A 64 -25.91 6.02 18.30
CA PRO A 64 -26.84 5.14 19.01
C PRO A 64 -26.46 3.66 18.90
N ASP A 65 -26.98 2.81 19.79
CA ASP A 65 -26.86 1.36 19.65
C ASP A 65 -27.70 0.83 18.48
N TYR A 66 -27.03 0.22 17.50
CA TYR A 66 -27.66 -0.37 16.30
C TYR A 66 -28.06 -1.83 16.46
N THR A 67 -27.89 -2.43 17.65
CA THR A 67 -28.19 -3.84 17.90
C THR A 67 -29.63 -4.21 17.48
N ALA A 68 -30.61 -3.36 17.78
CA ALA A 68 -31.99 -3.60 17.36
C ALA A 68 -32.18 -3.58 15.83
N VAL A 69 -31.46 -2.70 15.13
CA VAL A 69 -31.45 -2.63 13.67
C VAL A 69 -30.84 -3.90 13.08
N HIS A 70 -29.68 -4.34 13.58
CA HIS A 70 -29.04 -5.57 13.14
C HIS A 70 -29.94 -6.80 13.32
N TRP A 71 -30.65 -6.90 14.46
CA TRP A 71 -31.61 -7.97 14.71
C TRP A 71 -32.84 -7.90 13.80
N LEU A 72 -33.34 -6.70 13.49
CA LEU A 72 -34.41 -6.54 12.51
C LEU A 72 -34.00 -7.14 11.16
N TRP A 73 -32.85 -6.76 10.62
CA TRP A 73 -32.38 -7.28 9.33
C TRP A 73 -32.10 -8.78 9.36
N THR A 74 -31.56 -9.28 10.47
CA THR A 74 -31.40 -10.72 10.73
C THR A 74 -32.73 -11.47 10.55
N ILE A 75 -33.78 -10.99 11.23
CA ILE A 75 -35.11 -11.62 11.18
C ILE A 75 -35.68 -11.56 9.76
N LEU A 76 -35.57 -10.40 9.09
CA LEU A 76 -36.06 -10.23 7.73
C LEU A 76 -35.37 -11.19 6.75
N ILE A 77 -34.06 -11.35 6.84
CA ILE A 77 -33.30 -12.27 5.98
C ILE A 77 -33.70 -13.72 6.26
N ILE A 78 -33.82 -14.13 7.53
CA ILE A 78 -34.24 -15.48 7.90
C ILE A 78 -35.64 -15.79 7.37
N LEU A 79 -36.59 -14.86 7.54
CA LEU A 79 -37.96 -15.00 7.01
C LEU A 79 -37.96 -15.08 5.48
N GLY A 80 -37.17 -14.26 4.80
CA GLY A 80 -37.00 -14.31 3.35
C GLY A 80 -36.47 -15.66 2.85
N CYS A 81 -35.44 -16.19 3.51
CA CYS A 81 -34.89 -17.52 3.23
C CYS A 81 -35.94 -18.62 3.44
N ALA A 82 -36.70 -18.54 4.55
CA ALA A 82 -37.78 -19.49 4.82
C ALA A 82 -38.87 -19.43 3.73
N ARG A 83 -39.25 -18.22 3.29
CA ARG A 83 -40.22 -18.03 2.20
C ARG A 83 -39.74 -18.64 0.89
N LEU A 84 -38.51 -18.34 0.51
CA LEU A 84 -37.91 -18.80 -0.74
C LEU A 84 -37.74 -20.31 -0.76
N THR A 85 -37.38 -20.96 0.35
CA THR A 85 -37.28 -22.42 0.41
C THR A 85 -38.66 -23.10 0.28
N ILE A 86 -39.71 -22.51 0.84
CA ILE A 86 -41.10 -22.97 0.62
C ILE A 86 -41.51 -22.77 -0.84
N MET A 87 -41.28 -21.58 -1.41
CA MET A 87 -41.61 -21.28 -2.81
C MET A 87 -40.77 -22.07 -3.82
N HIS A 88 -39.55 -22.46 -3.47
CA HIS A 88 -38.69 -23.30 -4.30
C HIS A 88 -39.33 -24.67 -4.54
N ARG A 89 -40.01 -25.22 -3.53
CA ARG A 89 -40.79 -26.46 -3.67
C ARG A 89 -41.94 -26.31 -4.67
N LEU A 90 -42.38 -25.09 -4.95
CA LEU A 90 -43.38 -24.74 -5.97
C LEU A 90 -42.76 -24.48 -7.37
N GLN A 91 -41.46 -24.81 -7.56
CA GLN A 91 -40.74 -24.87 -8.82
C GLN A 91 -40.53 -23.56 -9.63
N SER A 92 -40.63 -22.38 -9.02
CA SER A 92 -40.31 -21.11 -9.70
C SER A 92 -38.81 -20.98 -10.07
N SER A 93 -38.52 -20.61 -11.32
CA SER A 93 -37.17 -20.34 -11.82
C SER A 93 -36.50 -19.16 -11.13
N ALA A 94 -37.25 -18.09 -10.84
CA ALA A 94 -36.74 -16.90 -10.14
C ALA A 94 -36.30 -17.24 -8.72
N THR A 95 -37.05 -18.08 -8.01
CA THR A 95 -36.69 -18.54 -6.66
C THR A 95 -35.40 -19.35 -6.66
N ARG A 96 -35.20 -20.23 -7.66
CA ARG A 96 -33.94 -20.96 -7.84
C ARG A 96 -32.76 -20.01 -8.06
N MET A 97 -32.94 -18.98 -8.89
CA MET A 97 -31.90 -18.00 -9.17
C MET A 97 -31.49 -17.23 -7.90
N ILE A 98 -32.46 -16.70 -7.14
CA ILE A 98 -32.19 -15.94 -5.90
C ILE A 98 -31.49 -16.82 -4.86
N LEU A 99 -31.97 -18.04 -4.62
CA LEU A 99 -31.32 -18.96 -3.69
C LEU A 99 -29.91 -19.33 -4.16
N SER A 100 -29.72 -19.56 -5.45
CA SER A 100 -28.39 -19.86 -5.99
C SER A 100 -27.44 -18.68 -5.84
N TRP A 101 -27.90 -17.44 -6.11
CA TRP A 101 -27.10 -16.23 -5.95
C TRP A 101 -26.73 -15.98 -4.48
N LEU A 102 -27.64 -16.28 -3.55
CA LEU A 102 -27.39 -16.16 -2.12
C LEU A 102 -26.36 -17.22 -1.62
N ILE A 103 -26.49 -18.47 -2.05
CA ILE A 103 -25.78 -19.60 -1.45
C ILE A 103 -24.45 -19.92 -2.17
N VAL A 104 -24.41 -19.85 -3.51
CA VAL A 104 -23.25 -20.33 -4.28
C VAL A 104 -21.97 -19.54 -3.97
N PRO A 105 -21.95 -18.20 -3.94
CA PRO A 105 -20.75 -17.44 -3.60
C PRO A 105 -20.26 -17.75 -2.19
N LEU A 106 -21.17 -17.92 -1.22
CA LEU A 106 -20.84 -18.32 0.15
C LEU A 106 -20.19 -19.70 0.17
N LEU A 107 -20.78 -20.70 -0.50
CA LEU A 107 -20.22 -22.05 -0.56
C LEU A 107 -18.84 -22.09 -1.21
N ILE A 108 -18.65 -21.34 -2.30
CA ILE A 108 -17.35 -21.24 -2.99
C ILE A 108 -16.28 -20.72 -2.05
N GLN A 109 -16.55 -19.64 -1.30
CA GLN A 109 -15.58 -19.07 -0.36
C GLN A 109 -15.39 -19.94 0.89
N TYR A 110 -16.45 -20.63 1.33
CA TYR A 110 -16.40 -21.54 2.47
C TYR A 110 -15.47 -22.74 2.22
N ILE A 111 -15.46 -23.29 1.00
CA ILE A 111 -14.58 -24.41 0.61
C ILE A 111 -13.25 -23.94 0.00
N SER A 112 -13.02 -22.63 -0.10
CA SER A 112 -11.82 -22.07 -0.70
C SER A 112 -10.59 -22.39 0.15
N PRO A 113 -9.48 -22.88 -0.44
CA PRO A 113 -8.23 -23.10 0.29
C PRO A 113 -7.48 -21.80 0.59
N PHE A 114 -7.95 -20.67 0.05
CA PHE A 114 -7.32 -19.36 0.20
C PHE A 114 -7.95 -18.56 1.34
N ASP A 115 -7.21 -17.57 1.83
CA ASP A 115 -7.73 -16.60 2.76
C ASP A 115 -8.90 -15.85 2.13
N VAL A 116 -9.99 -15.74 2.91
CA VAL A 116 -11.22 -15.08 2.48
C VAL A 116 -11.18 -13.65 2.98
N HIS A 117 -11.56 -12.71 2.14
CA HIS A 117 -11.69 -11.31 2.49
C HIS A 117 -13.13 -10.82 2.32
N LEU A 118 -13.50 -9.82 3.09
CA LEU A 118 -14.86 -9.26 3.09
C LEU A 118 -15.32 -8.84 1.69
N HIS A 119 -14.44 -8.22 0.90
CA HIS A 119 -14.77 -7.71 -0.43
C HIS A 119 -15.15 -8.81 -1.44
N TYR A 120 -14.86 -10.09 -1.18
CA TYR A 120 -15.32 -11.21 -2.02
C TYR A 120 -16.83 -11.40 -2.03
N PHE A 121 -17.53 -10.91 -0.99
CA PHE A 121 -18.98 -11.07 -0.86
C PHE A 121 -19.78 -9.84 -1.36
N ILE A 122 -19.12 -8.81 -1.90
CA ILE A 122 -19.81 -7.65 -2.50
C ILE A 122 -20.78 -8.10 -3.62
N VAL A 123 -20.45 -9.18 -4.33
CA VAL A 123 -21.34 -9.77 -5.35
C VAL A 123 -22.68 -10.26 -4.78
N THR A 124 -22.78 -10.53 -3.47
CA THR A 124 -24.00 -11.00 -2.80
C THR A 124 -24.83 -9.91 -2.17
N PHE A 125 -24.33 -8.66 -2.17
CA PHE A 125 -25.00 -7.52 -1.55
C PHE A 125 -26.45 -7.34 -2.07
N PRO A 126 -26.72 -7.35 -3.38
CA PRO A 126 -28.09 -7.12 -3.86
C PRO A 126 -29.08 -8.22 -3.43
N VAL A 127 -28.66 -9.49 -3.47
CA VAL A 127 -29.55 -10.62 -3.18
C VAL A 127 -29.94 -10.67 -1.70
N GLN A 128 -29.04 -10.29 -0.79
CA GLN A 128 -29.33 -10.22 0.64
C GLN A 128 -30.50 -9.27 0.94
N TYR A 129 -30.52 -8.09 0.30
CA TYR A 129 -31.61 -7.12 0.49
C TYR A 129 -32.91 -7.52 -0.24
N ILE A 130 -32.82 -8.20 -1.39
CA ILE A 130 -34.01 -8.80 -2.03
C ILE A 130 -34.65 -9.83 -1.10
N VAL A 131 -33.85 -10.71 -0.51
CA VAL A 131 -34.31 -11.72 0.44
C VAL A 131 -34.94 -11.05 1.67
N ALA A 132 -34.30 -10.03 2.23
CA ALA A 132 -34.84 -9.26 3.34
C ALA A 132 -36.20 -8.61 2.99
N ALA A 133 -36.36 -8.07 1.78
CA ALA A 133 -37.63 -7.50 1.32
C ALA A 133 -38.75 -8.53 1.22
N ILE A 134 -38.44 -9.75 0.75
CA ILE A 134 -39.40 -10.88 0.75
C ILE A 134 -39.82 -11.24 2.18
N GLY A 135 -38.87 -11.26 3.11
CA GLY A 135 -39.15 -11.48 4.53
C GLY A 135 -40.00 -10.38 5.15
N ALA A 136 -39.76 -9.12 4.78
CA ALA A 136 -40.56 -7.98 5.21
C ALA A 136 -41.99 -8.06 4.70
N ASP A 137 -42.19 -8.37 3.41
CA ASP A 137 -43.52 -8.57 2.83
C ASP A 137 -44.26 -9.72 3.55
N GLN A 138 -43.59 -10.85 3.79
CA GLN A 138 -44.19 -11.96 4.54
C GLN A 138 -44.60 -11.53 5.96
N LEU A 139 -43.70 -10.89 6.71
CA LEU A 139 -43.94 -10.47 8.08
C LEU A 139 -45.11 -9.47 8.17
N LEU A 140 -45.14 -8.50 7.25
CA LEU A 140 -46.13 -7.43 7.26
C LEU A 140 -47.49 -7.87 6.72
N ASN A 141 -47.54 -8.85 5.81
CA ASN A 141 -48.80 -9.46 5.36
C ASN A 141 -49.47 -10.32 6.45
N MET A 142 -48.75 -10.75 7.48
CA MET A 142 -49.34 -11.41 8.65
C MET A 142 -50.11 -10.43 9.56
N LEU A 143 -49.86 -9.12 9.44
CA LEU A 143 -50.53 -8.08 10.22
C LEU A 143 -51.85 -7.68 9.56
N LYS A 144 -52.99 -8.13 10.11
CA LYS A 144 -54.32 -7.95 9.49
C LYS A 144 -54.78 -6.48 9.37
N PRO A 145 -54.59 -5.60 10.37
CA PRO A 145 -54.98 -4.19 10.24
C PRO A 145 -53.99 -3.40 9.38
N GLN A 146 -54.51 -2.62 8.43
CA GLN A 146 -53.70 -1.78 7.53
C GLN A 146 -52.77 -0.82 8.29
N VAL A 147 -53.20 -0.32 9.46
CA VAL A 147 -52.40 0.54 10.34
C VAL A 147 -51.11 -0.15 10.80
N PHE A 148 -51.16 -1.42 11.19
CA PHE A 148 -49.94 -2.14 11.60
C PHE A 148 -49.02 -2.42 10.42
N ARG A 149 -49.58 -2.65 9.23
CA ARG A 149 -48.80 -2.80 8.00
C ARG A 149 -48.07 -1.52 7.62
N THR A 150 -48.75 -0.36 7.69
CA THR A 150 -48.12 0.95 7.42
C THR A 150 -47.04 1.27 8.45
N THR A 151 -47.31 1.04 9.75
CA THR A 151 -46.33 1.26 10.80
C THR A 151 -45.10 0.36 10.63
N GLY A 152 -45.30 -0.91 10.25
CA GLY A 152 -44.21 -1.83 10.01
C GLY A 152 -43.32 -1.42 8.84
N TRP A 153 -43.90 -0.96 7.71
CA TRP A 153 -43.12 -0.38 6.61
C TRP A 153 -42.38 0.89 7.03
N SER A 154 -43.01 1.76 7.82
CA SER A 154 -42.34 2.94 8.39
C SER A 154 -41.14 2.57 9.25
N LEU A 155 -41.22 1.49 10.06
CA LEU A 155 -40.08 1.00 10.85
C LEU A 155 -38.94 0.47 9.98
N VAL A 156 -39.26 -0.28 8.91
CA VAL A 156 -38.24 -0.73 7.94
C VAL A 156 -37.56 0.47 7.29
N LEU A 157 -38.32 1.47 6.82
CA LEU A 157 -37.77 2.70 6.24
C LEU A 157 -36.92 3.49 7.24
N SER A 158 -37.38 3.62 8.50
CA SER A 158 -36.59 4.25 9.57
C SER A 158 -35.26 3.52 9.80
N SER A 159 -35.24 2.19 9.71
CA SER A 159 -33.99 1.41 9.85
C SER A 159 -33.01 1.64 8.69
N VAL A 160 -33.52 1.87 7.47
CA VAL A 160 -32.69 2.25 6.30
C VAL A 160 -32.13 3.66 6.51
N PHE A 161 -32.95 4.59 6.98
CA PHE A 161 -32.51 5.95 7.29
C PHE A 161 -31.42 5.96 8.37
N LEU A 162 -31.59 5.19 9.45
CA LEU A 162 -30.61 5.08 10.52
C LEU A 162 -29.27 4.51 10.01
N GLN A 163 -29.28 3.46 9.20
CA GLN A 163 -28.04 2.94 8.60
C GLN A 163 -27.36 3.94 7.66
N THR A 164 -28.15 4.65 6.85
CA THR A 164 -27.63 5.71 5.97
C THR A 164 -26.97 6.81 6.80
N TRP A 165 -27.64 7.24 7.88
CA TRP A 165 -27.09 8.20 8.82
C TRP A 165 -25.80 7.67 9.48
N ALA A 166 -25.74 6.40 9.89
CA ALA A 166 -24.54 5.80 10.48
C ALA A 166 -23.33 5.83 9.51
N ILE A 167 -23.57 5.56 8.22
CA ILE A 167 -22.55 5.67 7.17
C ILE A 167 -22.08 7.12 7.02
N ILE A 168 -23.01 8.09 6.98
CA ILE A 168 -22.66 9.52 6.88
C ILE A 168 -21.85 9.96 8.10
N SER A 169 -22.28 9.59 9.31
CA SER A 169 -21.57 9.87 10.57
C SER A 169 -20.17 9.26 10.57
N LEU A 170 -20.02 8.03 10.07
CA LEU A 170 -18.71 7.40 9.90
C LEU A 170 -17.83 8.17 8.91
N LEU A 171 -18.36 8.53 7.74
CA LEU A 171 -17.61 9.30 6.73
C LEU A 171 -17.17 10.68 7.27
N GLN A 172 -18.03 11.35 8.03
CA GLN A 172 -17.67 12.59 8.72
C GLN A 172 -16.59 12.35 9.79
N TYR A 173 -16.72 11.27 10.55
CA TYR A 173 -15.74 10.91 11.58
C TYR A 173 -14.35 10.64 10.99
N VAL A 174 -14.26 9.78 9.96
CA VAL A 174 -12.98 9.51 9.29
C VAL A 174 -12.43 10.76 8.59
N SER A 175 -13.28 11.70 8.16
CA SER A 175 -12.80 12.96 7.57
C SER A 175 -12.16 13.92 8.57
N THR A 176 -12.42 13.76 9.87
CA THR A 176 -12.00 14.70 10.91
C THR A 176 -11.00 14.11 11.91
N HIS A 177 -10.96 12.78 12.05
CA HIS A 177 -10.11 12.08 13.02
C HIS A 177 -9.07 11.22 12.32
N ASN A 178 -7.82 11.24 12.78
CA ASN A 178 -6.80 10.30 12.32
C ASN A 178 -7.17 8.86 12.75
N THR A 179 -7.44 8.01 11.77
CA THR A 179 -7.89 6.62 11.92
C THR A 179 -6.76 5.64 11.60
N GLN A 180 -5.68 5.70 12.38
CA GLN A 180 -4.49 4.88 12.16
C GLN A 180 -4.83 3.38 12.15
N GLY A 181 -4.42 2.67 11.09
CA GLY A 181 -4.75 1.25 10.88
C GLY A 181 -6.20 0.97 10.50
N GLY A 182 -7.03 2.01 10.32
CA GLY A 182 -8.36 1.95 9.74
C GLY A 182 -8.37 2.61 8.35
N PHE A 183 -9.26 3.58 8.17
CA PHE A 183 -9.37 4.36 6.93
C PHE A 183 -8.12 5.21 6.72
N GLY A 184 -7.54 5.13 5.52
CA GLY A 184 -6.41 5.95 5.10
C GLY A 184 -6.74 7.46 5.06
N THR A 185 -5.81 8.26 4.56
CA THR A 185 -6.04 9.69 4.36
C THR A 185 -7.17 9.91 3.34
N PRO A 186 -8.23 10.67 3.68
CA PRO A 186 -9.32 10.92 2.75
C PRO A 186 -8.83 11.56 1.44
N LEU A 187 -9.36 11.07 0.32
CA LEU A 187 -8.95 11.51 -1.02
C LEU A 187 -9.07 13.04 -1.20
N SER A 188 -10.09 13.67 -0.61
CA SER A 188 -10.28 15.13 -0.68
C SER A 188 -9.10 15.92 -0.12
N MET A 189 -8.40 15.40 0.89
CA MET A 189 -7.21 16.06 1.45
C MET A 189 -6.03 15.95 0.49
N THR A 190 -5.86 14.79 -0.15
CA THR A 190 -4.85 14.57 -1.18
C THR A 190 -5.12 15.46 -2.41
N MET A 191 -6.37 15.63 -2.82
CA MET A 191 -6.74 16.46 -3.97
C MET A 191 -6.28 17.92 -3.86
N ASN A 192 -6.24 18.50 -2.64
CA ASN A 192 -5.70 19.85 -2.45
C ASN A 192 -4.21 19.93 -2.81
N ALA A 193 -3.43 18.90 -2.46
CA ALA A 193 -2.03 18.80 -2.84
C ALA A 193 -1.87 18.56 -4.35
N ILE A 194 -2.70 17.70 -4.94
CA ILE A 194 -2.71 17.44 -6.40
C ILE A 194 -2.99 18.71 -7.20
N ASN A 195 -4.03 19.47 -6.83
CA ASN A 195 -4.34 20.74 -7.48
C ASN A 195 -3.17 21.72 -7.41
N LYS A 196 -2.43 21.73 -6.29
CA LYS A 196 -1.24 22.57 -6.14
C LYS A 196 -0.09 22.10 -7.03
N VAL A 197 0.13 20.79 -7.15
CA VAL A 197 1.11 20.20 -8.07
C VAL A 197 0.77 20.56 -9.51
N GLN A 198 -0.48 20.38 -9.95
CA GLN A 198 -0.93 20.70 -11.30
C GLN A 198 -0.73 22.18 -11.64
N TYR A 199 -1.06 23.07 -10.69
CA TYR A 199 -0.80 24.50 -10.83
C TYR A 199 0.71 24.78 -10.99
N LEU A 200 1.56 24.23 -10.11
CA LEU A 200 3.00 24.46 -10.20
C LEU A 200 3.58 23.91 -11.50
N TYR A 201 3.17 22.71 -11.93
CA TYR A 201 3.63 22.08 -13.15
C TYR A 201 3.25 22.92 -14.39
N SER A 202 2.04 23.48 -14.42
CA SER A 202 1.57 24.29 -15.55
C SER A 202 2.20 25.70 -15.61
N ASN A 203 2.78 26.17 -14.50
CA ASN A 203 3.25 27.56 -14.36
C ASN A 203 4.75 27.67 -14.08
N THR A 204 5.50 26.57 -14.11
CA THR A 204 6.94 26.55 -13.87
C THR A 204 7.63 25.56 -14.79
N ASP A 205 8.94 25.73 -15.00
CA ASP A 205 9.75 24.85 -15.85
C ASP A 205 10.14 23.53 -15.17
N SER A 206 9.24 22.95 -14.37
CA SER A 206 9.46 21.66 -13.73
C SER A 206 9.20 20.52 -14.72
N SER A 207 10.15 19.60 -14.87
CA SER A 207 10.03 18.47 -15.80
C SER A 207 9.09 17.38 -15.30
N GLU A 208 9.03 17.18 -13.98
CA GLU A 208 8.32 16.08 -13.36
C GLU A 208 7.94 16.34 -11.89
N VAL A 209 7.26 15.36 -11.29
CA VAL A 209 6.90 15.32 -9.87
C VAL A 209 7.55 14.12 -9.19
N LEU A 210 8.33 14.37 -8.15
CA LEU A 210 8.83 13.35 -7.23
C LEU A 210 7.85 13.17 -6.07
N ILE A 211 7.35 11.96 -5.92
CA ILE A 211 6.38 11.60 -4.89
C ILE A 211 7.13 10.84 -3.80
N LEU A 212 7.37 11.52 -2.68
CA LEU A 212 8.13 11.01 -1.55
C LEU A 212 7.18 10.43 -0.49
N GLY A 213 7.37 9.16 -0.16
CA GLY A 213 6.57 8.47 0.86
C GLY A 213 7.10 7.07 1.17
N ILE A 214 6.20 6.20 1.63
CA ILE A 214 6.49 4.79 1.89
C ILE A 214 6.14 3.99 0.64
N GLY A 215 7.09 3.19 0.15
CA GLY A 215 6.97 2.42 -1.08
C GLY A 215 7.18 3.27 -2.34
N ASP A 216 7.56 2.58 -3.42
CA ASP A 216 7.97 3.16 -4.70
C ASP A 216 7.37 2.45 -5.93
N ASP A 217 6.57 1.40 -5.72
CA ASP A 217 5.90 0.63 -6.77
C ASP A 217 4.36 0.79 -6.69
N PRO A 218 3.70 1.44 -7.67
CA PRO A 218 2.26 1.63 -7.70
C PRO A 218 1.45 0.34 -7.93
N ASN A 219 2.07 -0.77 -8.30
CA ASN A 219 1.37 -2.05 -8.43
C ASN A 219 1.29 -2.81 -7.11
N ILE A 220 2.10 -2.44 -6.12
CA ILE A 220 2.24 -3.15 -4.85
C ILE A 220 1.79 -2.25 -3.69
N HIS A 221 2.19 -0.98 -3.71
CA HIS A 221 2.01 -0.07 -2.58
C HIS A 221 0.83 0.86 -2.81
N GLU A 222 -0.06 0.94 -1.81
CA GLU A 222 -1.27 1.77 -1.85
C GLU A 222 -0.96 3.25 -2.10
N TYR A 223 0.05 3.80 -1.41
CA TYR A 223 0.41 5.21 -1.51
C TYR A 223 0.84 5.59 -2.94
N PRO A 224 1.83 4.93 -3.57
CA PRO A 224 2.14 5.15 -4.98
C PRO A 224 0.96 4.92 -5.93
N ALA A 225 0.12 3.90 -5.68
CA ALA A 225 -1.04 3.61 -6.53
C ALA A 225 -2.03 4.80 -6.61
N ILE A 226 -2.31 5.46 -5.49
CA ILE A 226 -3.20 6.63 -5.44
C ILE A 226 -2.66 7.76 -6.30
N TYR A 227 -1.39 8.15 -6.10
CA TYR A 227 -0.82 9.27 -6.85
C TYR A 227 -0.59 8.95 -8.33
N ASN A 228 -0.27 7.69 -8.66
CA ASN A 228 -0.16 7.24 -10.05
C ASN A 228 -1.46 7.48 -10.83
N SER A 229 -2.60 7.21 -10.18
CA SER A 229 -3.92 7.48 -10.76
C SER A 229 -4.19 8.99 -10.89
N LEU A 230 -3.95 9.75 -9.81
CA LEU A 230 -4.29 11.18 -9.75
C LEU A 230 -3.39 12.09 -10.58
N LEU A 231 -2.15 11.68 -10.84
CA LEU A 231 -1.13 12.42 -11.60
C LEU A 231 -0.82 11.76 -12.95
N SER A 232 -1.71 10.92 -13.47
CA SER A 232 -1.53 10.18 -14.74
C SER A 232 -1.13 11.04 -15.96
N ASN A 233 -1.47 12.33 -15.95
CA ASN A 233 -1.14 13.27 -17.03
C ASN A 233 0.14 14.10 -16.79
N ILE A 234 0.85 13.87 -15.68
CA ILE A 234 2.08 14.58 -15.31
C ILE A 234 3.18 13.54 -15.12
N PRO A 235 4.35 13.66 -15.77
CA PRO A 235 5.49 12.79 -15.51
C PRO A 235 5.83 12.77 -14.02
N HIS A 236 5.91 11.59 -13.43
CA HIS A 236 6.17 11.46 -12.00
C HIS A 236 6.91 10.17 -11.67
N ARG A 237 7.67 10.22 -10.58
CA ARG A 237 8.45 9.10 -10.04
C ARG A 237 8.27 8.98 -8.54
N PHE A 238 8.26 7.76 -8.04
CA PHE A 238 8.05 7.43 -6.63
C PHE A 238 9.37 7.15 -5.94
N VAL A 239 9.58 7.81 -4.81
CA VAL A 239 10.80 7.68 -4.02
C VAL A 239 10.43 7.19 -2.62
N ASP A 240 10.94 6.02 -2.24
CA ASP A 240 10.88 5.58 -0.85
C ASP A 240 11.95 6.31 -0.04
N GLY A 241 11.50 7.27 0.75
CA GLY A 241 12.37 8.15 1.54
C GLY A 241 13.16 7.45 2.64
N ARG A 242 12.89 6.17 2.91
CA ARG A 242 13.67 5.36 3.86
C ARG A 242 14.98 4.88 3.25
N TYR A 243 15.02 4.68 1.93
CA TYR A 243 16.14 4.04 1.25
C TYR A 243 16.91 4.98 0.33
N SER A 244 16.24 5.98 -0.26
CA SER A 244 16.92 6.86 -1.20
C SER A 244 16.34 8.27 -1.32
N ASN A 245 17.16 9.19 -1.84
CA ASN A 245 16.73 10.44 -2.44
C ASN A 245 17.14 10.45 -3.92
N LEU A 246 16.25 10.96 -4.76
CA LEU A 246 16.44 11.12 -6.20
C LEU A 246 16.52 12.60 -6.53
N PHE A 247 17.47 12.96 -7.37
CA PHE A 247 17.64 14.30 -7.89
C PHE A 247 17.71 14.26 -9.41
N PRO A 248 16.62 14.67 -10.08
CA PRO A 248 16.58 14.72 -11.52
C PRO A 248 17.57 15.73 -12.10
N LYS A 249 17.93 15.50 -13.37
CA LYS A 249 18.76 16.43 -14.15
C LYS A 249 18.11 17.82 -14.33
N LEU A 250 16.78 17.86 -14.33
CA LEU A 250 15.97 19.07 -14.52
C LEU A 250 15.22 19.44 -13.23
N PRO A 251 14.75 20.69 -13.07
CA PRO A 251 13.96 21.08 -11.91
C PRO A 251 12.71 20.19 -11.76
N ALA A 252 12.38 19.82 -10.53
CA ALA A 252 11.23 18.96 -10.25
C ALA A 252 10.38 19.51 -9.09
N ILE A 253 9.10 19.13 -9.08
CA ILE A 253 8.20 19.35 -7.94
C ILE A 253 8.36 18.16 -7.00
N VAL A 254 8.48 18.41 -5.70
CA VAL A 254 8.49 17.36 -4.68
C VAL A 254 7.19 17.42 -3.91
N LEU A 255 6.42 16.34 -3.97
CA LEU A 255 5.27 16.07 -3.12
C LEU A 255 5.69 15.10 -2.02
N HIS A 256 5.68 15.56 -0.77
CA HIS A 256 6.12 14.77 0.37
C HIS A 256 5.00 14.62 1.38
N HIS A 257 4.53 13.38 1.58
CA HIS A 257 3.58 13.05 2.63
C HIS A 257 4.31 12.74 3.93
N GLN A 258 4.30 13.68 4.87
CA GLN A 258 4.90 13.53 6.20
C GLN A 258 3.83 13.09 7.20
N THR A 259 4.02 11.95 7.84
CA THR A 259 3.14 11.53 8.93
C THR A 259 3.61 12.17 10.24
N ALA A 260 2.71 12.38 11.20
CA ALA A 260 3.03 13.06 12.47
C ALA A 260 4.16 12.38 13.25
N ASN A 261 4.38 11.07 13.04
CA ASN A 261 5.39 10.26 13.72
C ASN A 261 6.50 9.75 12.78
N SER A 262 6.58 10.20 11.52
CA SER A 262 7.63 9.72 10.62
C SER A 262 8.98 10.33 11.01
N GLN A 263 9.87 9.50 11.56
CA GLN A 263 11.30 9.79 11.59
C GLN A 263 11.90 9.42 10.24
N THR A 264 11.85 10.33 9.26
CA THR A 264 12.71 10.19 8.09
C THR A 264 14.12 10.62 8.50
N ILE A 265 14.99 9.64 8.75
CA ILE A 265 16.34 9.87 9.29
C ILE A 265 17.20 10.66 8.29
N HIS A 266 16.98 10.47 6.98
CA HIS A 266 17.74 11.12 5.92
C HIS A 266 16.82 11.67 4.83
N ASN A 267 16.64 13.00 4.82
CA ASN A 267 15.81 13.68 3.83
C ASN A 267 16.44 15.01 3.39
N HIS A 268 17.18 14.97 2.30
CA HIS A 268 17.79 16.15 1.71
C HIS A 268 16.77 17.11 1.08
N TYR A 269 15.58 16.63 0.70
CA TYR A 269 14.54 17.51 0.16
C TYR A 269 14.10 18.57 1.15
N HIS A 270 14.17 18.32 2.47
CA HIS A 270 13.85 19.35 3.44
C HIS A 270 14.79 20.56 3.36
N GLN A 271 16.08 20.35 3.09
CA GLN A 271 17.07 21.41 3.00
C GLN A 271 17.12 22.04 1.60
N LEU A 272 17.00 21.22 0.55
CA LEU A 272 17.24 21.62 -0.83
C LEU A 272 15.98 22.14 -1.53
N SER A 273 14.78 21.86 -1.00
CA SER A 273 13.55 22.34 -1.59
C SER A 273 13.18 23.75 -1.15
N PHE A 274 12.56 24.50 -2.06
CA PHE A 274 12.09 25.86 -1.87
C PHE A 274 10.62 26.00 -2.30
N GLY A 275 10.00 27.13 -1.97
CA GLY A 275 8.60 27.40 -2.33
C GLY A 275 7.61 26.43 -1.66
N LYS A 276 7.89 26.01 -0.42
CA LYS A 276 7.11 25.02 0.31
C LYS A 276 5.67 25.50 0.56
N SER A 277 4.72 24.66 0.22
CA SER A 277 3.30 24.80 0.50
C SER A 277 2.83 23.60 1.30
N TYR A 278 2.08 23.85 2.37
CA TYR A 278 1.68 22.82 3.33
C TYR A 278 0.17 22.60 3.27
N VAL A 279 -0.23 21.36 3.01
CA VAL A 279 -1.61 20.89 3.13
C VAL A 279 -1.70 20.10 4.44
N ARG A 280 -2.38 20.68 5.43
CA ARG A 280 -2.60 20.01 6.72
C ARG A 280 -3.61 18.88 6.57
N LEU A 281 -3.27 17.72 7.12
CA LEU A 281 -4.18 16.58 7.22
C LEU A 281 -4.99 16.66 8.52
N ARG A 282 -5.60 15.55 8.92
CA ARG A 282 -6.36 15.47 10.18
C ARG A 282 -5.42 15.71 11.37
N PRO A 283 -5.94 16.21 12.51
CA PRO A 283 -5.13 16.37 13.73
C PRO A 283 -4.38 15.08 14.08
N GLY A 284 -3.06 15.19 14.24
CA GLY A 284 -2.19 14.05 14.55
C GLY A 284 -1.89 13.10 13.38
N GLU A 285 -2.34 13.41 12.16
CA GLU A 285 -2.02 12.61 10.96
C GLU A 285 -0.74 13.09 10.28
N GLY A 286 -0.57 14.40 10.13
CA GLY A 286 0.62 15.00 9.54
C GLY A 286 0.30 16.06 8.49
N THR A 287 1.19 16.20 7.50
CA THR A 287 1.10 17.23 6.46
C THR A 287 1.61 16.70 5.12
N ILE A 288 0.96 17.10 4.03
CA ILE A 288 1.52 16.96 2.69
C ILE A 288 2.21 18.27 2.34
N THR A 289 3.50 18.19 2.03
CA THR A 289 4.30 19.34 1.60
C THR A 289 4.51 19.27 0.10
N VAL A 290 4.16 20.32 -0.61
CA VAL A 290 4.47 20.50 -2.03
C VAL A 290 5.55 21.57 -2.15
N SER A 291 6.64 21.24 -2.81
CA SER A 291 7.82 22.11 -2.91
C SER A 291 8.51 21.93 -4.25
N LYS A 292 9.54 22.73 -4.54
CA LYS A 292 10.33 22.61 -5.76
C LYS A 292 11.78 22.35 -5.42
N ILE A 293 12.47 21.58 -6.26
CA ILE A 293 13.91 21.37 -6.18
C ILE A 293 14.55 21.79 -7.51
N LEU A 294 15.77 22.29 -7.41
CA LEU A 294 16.65 22.49 -8.56
C LEU A 294 17.51 21.23 -8.75
N PRO A 295 18.13 21.07 -9.93
CA PRO A 295 19.12 20.03 -10.16
C PRO A 295 20.19 20.03 -9.06
N PHE A 296 20.56 18.85 -8.61
CA PHE A 296 21.41 18.68 -7.44
C PHE A 296 22.86 19.09 -7.73
N GLY A 297 23.38 20.02 -6.91
CA GLY A 297 24.80 20.30 -6.79
C GLY A 297 25.33 19.73 -5.48
N ILE A 298 26.43 18.97 -5.53
CA ILE A 298 27.10 18.45 -4.33
C ILE A 298 27.75 19.63 -3.59
N THR A 299 27.32 19.90 -2.36
CA THR A 299 27.94 20.96 -1.52
C THR A 299 28.27 20.50 -0.10
N THR A 300 28.36 19.20 0.17
CA THR A 300 28.67 18.70 1.53
C THR A 300 30.17 18.44 1.70
N ASN A 301 30.74 18.97 2.78
CA ASN A 301 32.14 18.72 3.17
C ASN A 301 32.42 17.25 3.55
N THR A 302 31.37 16.43 3.69
CA THR A 302 31.42 15.01 4.03
C THR A 302 31.38 14.08 2.83
N TYR A 303 31.31 14.62 1.60
CA TYR A 303 31.33 13.80 0.38
C TYR A 303 32.77 13.40 0.02
N HIS A 304 32.98 12.10 -0.11
CA HIS A 304 34.24 11.50 -0.52
C HIS A 304 34.05 10.75 -1.84
N PRO A 305 34.72 11.17 -2.93
CA PRO A 305 34.63 10.49 -4.21
C PRO A 305 35.32 9.12 -4.15
N PHE A 306 34.78 8.15 -4.87
CA PHE A 306 35.47 6.87 -5.10
C PHE A 306 36.56 7.03 -6.15
N GLU A 307 37.68 6.32 -6.06
CA GLU A 307 38.62 6.26 -7.19
C GLU A 307 38.07 5.34 -8.29
N PRO A 308 38.36 5.60 -9.58
CA PRO A 308 38.04 4.67 -10.66
C PRO A 308 38.63 3.26 -10.39
N PRO A 309 37.94 2.17 -10.76
CA PRO A 309 36.69 2.09 -11.54
C PRO A 309 35.44 2.40 -10.72
N ARG A 310 34.48 3.10 -11.35
CA ARG A 310 33.20 3.49 -10.71
C ARG A 310 31.97 2.83 -11.33
N THR A 311 32.12 2.24 -12.51
CA THR A 311 31.00 1.81 -13.35
C THR A 311 30.75 0.32 -13.19
N LEU A 312 29.50 -0.04 -12.96
CA LEU A 312 28.99 -1.40 -12.94
C LEU A 312 28.51 -1.80 -14.33
N ALA A 313 28.50 -3.10 -14.62
CA ALA A 313 28.10 -3.65 -15.92
C ALA A 313 26.63 -3.36 -16.30
N ASN A 314 25.79 -2.94 -15.35
CA ASN A 314 24.42 -2.48 -15.58
C ASN A 314 24.33 -0.96 -15.85
N GLY A 315 25.46 -0.28 -16.05
CA GLY A 315 25.54 1.15 -16.32
C GLY A 315 25.51 2.06 -15.09
N VAL A 316 25.27 1.51 -13.89
CA VAL A 316 25.33 2.30 -12.65
C VAL A 316 26.75 2.78 -12.41
N SER A 317 26.90 4.07 -12.11
CA SER A 317 28.19 4.66 -11.72
C SER A 317 28.16 5.05 -10.25
N ILE A 318 28.96 4.39 -9.41
CA ILE A 318 29.08 4.71 -7.98
C ILE A 318 30.15 5.79 -7.80
N LEU A 319 29.71 6.97 -7.39
CA LEU A 319 30.52 8.18 -7.47
C LEU A 319 31.24 8.48 -6.17
N GLY A 320 30.72 8.02 -5.05
CA GLY A 320 31.33 8.23 -3.75
C GLY A 320 30.38 7.94 -2.62
N TYR A 321 30.77 8.37 -1.44
CA TYR A 321 30.00 8.20 -0.22
C TYR A 321 30.06 9.44 0.66
N SER A 322 29.12 9.53 1.58
CA SER A 322 29.20 10.43 2.72
C SER A 322 28.92 9.62 3.97
N ALA A 323 29.72 9.77 5.03
CA ALA A 323 29.57 9.01 6.25
C ALA A 323 29.61 9.92 7.48
N HIS A 324 28.84 9.55 8.49
CA HIS A 324 28.86 10.13 9.82
C HIS A 324 28.96 8.99 10.83
N THR A 325 30.03 8.99 11.61
CA THR A 325 30.33 7.93 12.57
C THR A 325 30.17 8.49 13.99
N THR A 326 29.39 7.80 14.81
CA THR A 326 29.34 8.01 16.26
C THR A 326 30.06 6.87 16.99
N GLU A 327 30.15 6.90 18.32
CA GLU A 327 30.80 5.82 19.09
C GLU A 327 30.19 4.43 18.81
N ASN A 328 28.87 4.36 18.58
CA ASN A 328 28.14 3.10 18.48
C ASN A 328 27.28 2.97 17.20
N SER A 329 27.35 3.93 16.28
CA SER A 329 26.60 3.88 15.02
C SER A 329 27.37 4.45 13.85
N LEU A 330 27.11 3.90 12.66
CA LEU A 330 27.55 4.46 11.40
C LEU A 330 26.32 4.77 10.56
N GLU A 331 26.20 6.01 10.13
CA GLU A 331 25.25 6.44 9.11
C GLU A 331 26.04 6.79 7.86
N TRP A 332 25.70 6.20 6.72
CA TRP A 332 26.36 6.53 5.48
C TRP A 332 25.40 6.54 4.32
N ALA A 333 25.81 7.24 3.27
CA ALA A 333 25.08 7.31 2.03
C ALA A 333 26.00 7.01 0.86
N ILE A 334 25.52 6.23 -0.09
CA ILE A 334 26.18 5.96 -1.36
C ILE A 334 25.58 6.87 -2.42
N HIS A 335 26.45 7.59 -3.11
CA HIS A 335 26.07 8.52 -4.16
C HIS A 335 26.36 7.90 -5.53
N TRP A 336 25.37 7.88 -6.41
CA TRP A 336 25.51 7.18 -7.69
C TRP A 336 24.62 7.79 -8.78
N ASN A 337 24.98 7.50 -10.03
CA ASN A 337 24.17 7.79 -11.20
C ASN A 337 23.59 6.48 -11.73
N PRO A 338 22.30 6.45 -12.09
CA PRO A 338 21.68 5.24 -12.62
C PRO A 338 22.18 4.89 -14.02
N GLY A 339 22.02 3.62 -14.38
CA GLY A 339 22.24 3.11 -15.73
C GLY A 339 20.97 3.17 -16.58
N GLU A 340 20.83 2.23 -17.51
CA GLU A 340 19.64 2.12 -18.35
C GLU A 340 18.43 1.56 -17.60
N GLN A 341 17.24 2.06 -17.96
CA GLN A 341 15.99 1.63 -17.36
C GLN A 341 15.72 0.14 -17.60
N THR A 342 15.36 -0.60 -16.55
CA THR A 342 15.06 -2.04 -16.63
C THR A 342 14.07 -2.48 -15.56
N THR A 343 13.44 -3.64 -15.74
CA THR A 343 12.54 -4.23 -14.74
C THR A 343 13.29 -5.03 -13.66
N THR A 344 14.61 -5.21 -13.81
CA THR A 344 15.43 -5.91 -12.83
C THR A 344 15.48 -5.14 -11.51
N LYS A 345 15.23 -5.81 -10.40
CA LYS A 345 15.40 -5.23 -9.07
C LYS A 345 16.84 -5.40 -8.64
N TYR A 346 17.42 -4.33 -8.11
CA TYR A 346 18.79 -4.35 -7.61
C TYR A 346 18.85 -3.92 -6.17
N HIS A 347 19.83 -4.47 -5.46
CA HIS A 347 20.14 -4.13 -4.09
C HIS A 347 21.62 -3.76 -4.00
N PHE A 348 21.94 -2.83 -3.12
CA PHE A 348 23.32 -2.60 -2.69
C PHE A 348 23.64 -3.51 -1.52
N PHE A 349 24.82 -4.13 -1.54
CA PHE A 349 25.41 -4.71 -0.34
C PHE A 349 26.53 -3.80 0.15
N ASN A 350 26.69 -3.76 1.47
CA ASN A 350 27.77 -3.06 2.14
C ASN A 350 28.41 -4.00 3.16
N HIS A 351 29.67 -4.34 2.98
CA HIS A 351 30.42 -5.10 3.98
C HIS A 351 31.31 -4.17 4.80
N LEU A 352 31.20 -4.27 6.12
CA LEU A 352 31.89 -3.37 7.05
C LEU A 352 33.03 -4.13 7.73
N TYR A 353 34.21 -3.52 7.79
CA TYR A 353 35.42 -4.12 8.35
C TYR A 353 36.13 -3.17 9.31
N ASN A 354 36.82 -3.74 10.31
CA ASN A 354 37.71 -3.01 11.22
C ASN A 354 39.12 -2.85 10.64
N ASP A 355 40.04 -2.25 11.41
CA ASP A 355 41.44 -2.05 11.02
C ASP A 355 42.23 -3.36 10.83
N THR A 356 41.84 -4.44 11.49
CA THR A 356 42.50 -5.75 11.39
C THR A 356 41.99 -6.57 10.19
N GLY A 357 40.98 -6.07 9.47
CA GLY A 357 40.37 -6.75 8.33
C GLY A 357 39.31 -7.79 8.71
N GLU A 358 38.84 -7.82 9.96
CA GLU A 358 37.69 -8.63 10.35
C GLU A 358 36.39 -7.98 9.90
N LYS A 359 35.47 -8.80 9.37
CA LYS A 359 34.11 -8.37 9.00
C LYS A 359 33.30 -8.11 10.27
N LEU A 360 32.92 -6.86 10.48
CA LEU A 360 32.08 -6.43 11.60
C LEU A 360 30.59 -6.64 11.33
N GLY A 361 30.19 -6.55 10.05
CA GLY A 361 28.78 -6.64 9.69
C GLY A 361 28.51 -6.50 8.20
N GLN A 362 27.23 -6.49 7.87
CA GLN A 362 26.73 -6.31 6.52
C GLN A 362 25.40 -5.56 6.55
N SER A 363 25.26 -4.56 5.67
CA SER A 363 24.02 -3.80 5.51
C SER A 363 23.62 -3.77 4.05
N ASP A 364 22.47 -4.39 3.76
CA ASP A 364 21.90 -4.49 2.43
C ASP A 364 20.62 -3.67 2.34
N SER A 365 20.41 -3.01 1.22
CA SER A 365 19.22 -2.19 1.00
C SER A 365 18.81 -2.17 -0.47
N PRO A 366 17.51 -2.11 -0.79
CA PRO A 366 17.06 -1.88 -2.17
C PRO A 366 17.68 -0.62 -2.76
N SER A 367 18.06 -0.68 -4.04
CA SER A 367 18.40 0.53 -4.80
C SER A 367 17.14 1.29 -5.20
N PHE A 368 17.27 2.54 -5.63
CA PHE A 368 16.19 3.23 -6.33
C PHE A 368 15.73 2.38 -7.52
N PRO A 369 14.41 2.15 -7.73
CA PRO A 369 13.93 1.17 -8.70
C PRO A 369 14.41 1.42 -10.12
N ALA A 370 14.97 0.38 -10.75
CA ALA A 370 15.55 0.50 -12.08
C ALA A 370 14.55 0.78 -13.20
N ASN A 371 13.27 0.54 -12.94
CA ASN A 371 12.19 0.88 -13.87
C ASN A 371 11.88 2.39 -13.87
N GLN A 372 12.54 3.19 -13.03
CA GLN A 372 12.38 4.64 -12.94
C GLN A 372 13.69 5.41 -13.24
N TRP A 373 14.75 4.69 -13.68
CA TRP A 373 16.05 5.28 -13.97
C TRP A 373 16.02 6.17 -15.21
N GLU A 374 16.56 7.37 -15.08
CA GLU A 374 16.74 8.30 -16.20
C GLU A 374 18.19 8.81 -16.26
N GLU A 375 18.65 9.08 -17.49
CA GLU A 375 20.00 9.58 -17.71
C GLU A 375 20.19 10.97 -17.07
N GLY A 376 21.26 11.11 -16.30
CA GLY A 376 21.64 12.37 -15.66
C GLY A 376 21.00 12.60 -14.29
N ASP A 377 20.19 11.66 -13.80
CA ASP A 377 19.79 11.63 -12.40
C ASP A 377 21.00 11.45 -11.47
N ARG A 378 20.83 11.95 -10.25
CA ARG A 378 21.70 11.62 -9.11
C ARG A 378 20.85 10.96 -8.03
N VAL A 379 21.29 9.80 -7.56
CA VAL A 379 20.65 9.07 -6.46
C VAL A 379 21.58 9.02 -5.26
N ILE A 380 20.99 9.18 -4.08
CA ILE A 380 21.66 9.00 -2.78
C ILE A 380 20.93 7.87 -2.06
N SER A 381 21.61 6.75 -1.82
CA SER A 381 21.08 5.60 -1.09
C SER A 381 21.58 5.61 0.36
N PHE A 382 20.69 5.45 1.33
CA PHE A 382 21.00 5.59 2.76
C PHE A 382 21.13 4.24 3.46
N PHE A 383 22.04 4.21 4.43
CA PHE A 383 22.31 3.06 5.27
C PHE A 383 22.63 3.54 6.69
N THR A 384 22.18 2.76 7.67
CA THR A 384 22.49 2.99 9.09
C THR A 384 22.63 1.65 9.78
N ASP A 385 23.61 1.54 10.66
CA ASP A 385 23.80 0.33 11.45
C ASP A 385 24.56 0.66 12.75
N LYS A 386 24.43 -0.23 13.75
CA LYS A 386 25.01 -0.06 15.09
C LYS A 386 26.09 -1.10 15.32
N PHE A 387 27.25 -0.64 15.79
CA PHE A 387 28.43 -1.49 15.97
C PHE A 387 29.08 -1.25 17.32
N ASN A 388 29.68 -2.31 17.87
CA ASN A 388 30.46 -2.26 19.12
C ASN A 388 31.94 -1.95 18.87
N SER A 389 32.33 -1.71 17.61
CA SER A 389 33.71 -1.52 17.19
C SER A 389 33.76 -0.55 16.02
N GLN A 390 34.86 0.19 15.91
CA GLN A 390 35.02 1.20 14.89
C GLN A 390 35.10 0.57 13.50
N VAL A 391 34.20 0.99 12.61
CA VAL A 391 34.27 0.64 11.19
C VAL A 391 35.33 1.52 10.52
N LYS A 392 36.21 0.88 9.76
CA LYS A 392 37.38 1.53 9.13
C LYS A 392 37.43 1.30 7.63
N GLN A 393 36.82 0.22 7.15
CA GLN A 393 36.69 -0.07 5.73
C GLN A 393 35.26 -0.45 5.39
N LEU A 394 34.82 0.02 4.22
CA LEU A 394 33.53 -0.28 3.63
C LEU A 394 33.77 -0.90 2.26
N LYS A 395 33.15 -2.03 1.98
CA LYS A 395 33.10 -2.60 0.63
C LYS A 395 31.69 -2.53 0.09
N VAL A 396 31.54 -1.94 -1.09
CA VAL A 396 30.24 -1.65 -1.69
C VAL A 396 30.14 -2.35 -3.04
N GLY A 397 29.00 -2.97 -3.29
CA GLY A 397 28.65 -3.52 -4.60
C GLY A 397 27.15 -3.63 -4.76
N MET A 398 26.73 -4.19 -5.89
CA MET A 398 25.33 -4.29 -6.28
C MET A 398 25.01 -5.70 -6.76
N TYR A 399 23.79 -6.16 -6.56
CA TYR A 399 23.33 -7.48 -6.99
C TYR A 399 21.86 -7.47 -7.42
N THR A 400 21.45 -8.49 -8.18
CA THR A 400 20.04 -8.68 -8.60
C THR A 400 19.20 -9.28 -7.48
N TYR A 401 17.93 -8.87 -7.34
CA TYR A 401 17.01 -9.44 -6.36
C TYR A 401 15.77 -10.01 -7.04
N PRO A 402 15.31 -11.24 -6.70
CA PRO A 402 15.83 -12.14 -5.67
C PRO A 402 16.99 -13.05 -6.12
N GLY A 403 17.57 -12.84 -7.31
CA GLY A 403 18.58 -13.73 -7.90
C GLY A 403 19.93 -13.82 -7.17
N LEU A 404 20.28 -12.80 -6.37
CA LEU A 404 21.53 -12.68 -5.63
C LEU A 404 22.79 -12.72 -6.52
N GLU A 405 22.68 -12.32 -7.78
CA GLU A 405 23.80 -12.30 -8.72
C GLU A 405 24.51 -10.94 -8.65
N ASN A 406 25.81 -10.95 -8.33
CA ASN A 406 26.62 -9.73 -8.23
C ASN A 406 26.80 -9.07 -9.61
N ILE A 407 26.68 -7.75 -9.62
CA ILE A 407 27.00 -6.93 -10.78
C ILE A 407 28.49 -6.59 -10.74
N LEU A 408 29.17 -6.84 -11.86
CA LEU A 408 30.61 -6.63 -11.98
C LEU A 408 30.93 -5.15 -12.23
N PHE A 409 31.96 -4.64 -11.57
CA PHE A 409 32.63 -3.42 -11.97
C PHE A 409 33.38 -3.65 -13.27
N ILE A 410 33.34 -2.67 -14.15
CA ILE A 410 34.00 -2.67 -15.46
C ILE A 410 34.96 -1.47 -15.58
N ASP A 411 36.04 -1.65 -16.35
CA ASP A 411 36.88 -0.54 -16.78
C ASP A 411 36.30 0.22 -17.98
N ASP A 412 36.99 1.28 -18.42
CA ASP A 412 36.60 2.10 -19.58
C ASP A 412 36.54 1.30 -20.90
N SER A 413 37.14 0.10 -20.95
CA SER A 413 37.09 -0.81 -22.09
C SER A 413 35.97 -1.87 -21.98
N GLY A 414 35.21 -1.86 -20.88
CA GLY A 414 34.13 -2.82 -20.59
C GLY A 414 34.62 -4.14 -20.00
N LYS A 415 35.89 -4.25 -19.60
CA LYS A 415 36.44 -5.48 -19.03
C LYS A 415 36.04 -5.60 -17.55
N PRO A 416 35.57 -6.77 -17.08
CA PRO A 416 35.27 -6.99 -15.66
C PRO A 416 36.51 -6.90 -14.77
N LEU A 417 36.36 -6.25 -13.61
CA LEU A 417 37.42 -6.05 -12.62
C LEU A 417 37.14 -6.74 -11.28
N GLY A 418 35.87 -6.79 -10.86
CA GLY A 418 35.48 -7.37 -9.57
C GLY A 418 34.01 -7.10 -9.25
N THR A 419 33.54 -7.49 -8.07
CA THR A 419 32.13 -7.33 -7.65
C THR A 419 31.93 -6.20 -6.61
N GLU A 420 33.02 -5.65 -6.08
CA GLU A 420 32.99 -4.67 -5.00
C GLU A 420 34.11 -3.64 -5.14
N VAL A 421 33.85 -2.42 -4.65
CA VAL A 421 34.86 -1.38 -4.43
C VAL A 421 35.11 -1.24 -2.93
N THR A 422 36.39 -1.13 -2.53
CA THR A 422 36.78 -0.97 -1.13
C THR A 422 37.17 0.48 -0.85
N VAL A 423 36.64 1.05 0.23
CA VAL A 423 37.03 2.38 0.70
C VAL A 423 37.39 2.38 2.17
N ARG A 424 38.31 3.27 2.53
CA ARG A 424 38.68 3.55 3.93
C ARG A 424 37.86 4.73 4.43
N LEU A 425 37.18 4.56 5.55
CA LEU A 425 36.45 5.65 6.17
C LEU A 425 37.45 6.68 6.76
N PRO A 426 37.14 7.98 6.74
CA PRO A 426 38.00 8.98 7.36
C PRO A 426 38.12 8.73 8.86
N GLU A 427 39.30 8.96 9.43
CA GLU A 427 39.44 8.98 10.89
C GLU A 427 38.75 10.23 11.44
N HIS A 428 37.82 10.05 12.39
CA HIS A 428 37.07 11.05 13.16
C HIS A 428 37.08 12.50 12.61
N GLN A 429 35.99 12.92 11.97
CA GLN A 429 35.66 14.36 11.80
C GLN A 429 34.72 14.83 12.89
#